data_AF-A0A812K1H9-F1
#
_entry.id   AF-A0A812K1H9-F1
#
_cell.length_a   1.000
_cell.length_b   1.000
_cell.length_c   1.000
_cell.angle_alpha   90.00
_cell.angle_beta   90.00
_cell.angle_gamma   90.00
#
_symmetry.space_group_name_H-M   'P 1'
#
loop_
_entity.id
_entity.type
_entity.pdbx_description
1 polymer ?
#
loop_
_entity_poly.entity_id
_entity_poly.type
_entity_poly.pdbx_seq_one_letter_code
_entity_poly.pdbx_strand_id
1 'polypeptide(L)'
;MDIDLLNPDVKEERSKHKLKRMIQSPNSFFMDVKCPGCLQITTVFSHAQTVVLCGNCNVMLCQPTGGLARLTEPWKGGLLFPKEGRLMGLARELKVELI
;
A
#
# COMPACT_ATOMS: atom_id res chain seq x y z
N MET A 1 -7.78 36.73 -1.54
CA MET A 1 -6.86 35.73 -0.95
C MET A 1 -6.18 35.05 -2.11
N ASP A 2 -4.89 35.28 -2.27
CA ASP A 2 -4.12 34.69 -3.36
C ASP A 2 -3.86 33.22 -3.03
N ILE A 3 -4.34 32.32 -3.88
CA ILE A 3 -4.18 30.88 -3.72
C ILE A 3 -2.92 30.50 -4.49
N ASP A 4 -1.89 30.03 -3.79
CA ASP A 4 -0.70 29.48 -4.44
C ASP A 4 -1.05 28.15 -5.11
N LEU A 5 -1.26 28.21 -6.42
CA LEU A 5 -1.59 27.07 -7.27
C LEU A 5 -0.40 26.16 -7.53
N LEU A 6 0.84 26.63 -7.33
CA LEU A 6 2.06 25.90 -7.69
C LEU A 6 2.62 25.07 -6.52
N ASN A 7 2.36 25.48 -5.28
CA ASN A 7 2.86 24.79 -4.09
C ASN A 7 1.75 24.54 -3.04
N PRO A 8 0.77 23.67 -3.34
CA PRO A 8 -0.28 23.31 -2.38
C PRO A 8 0.29 22.54 -1.18
N ASP A 9 -0.35 22.65 -0.02
CA ASP A 9 0.04 21.88 1.16
C ASP A 9 -0.24 20.38 0.97
N VAL A 10 0.67 19.54 1.47
CA VAL A 10 0.60 18.08 1.34
C VAL A 10 -0.68 17.49 1.94
N LYS A 11 -1.23 18.11 2.99
CA LYS A 11 -2.48 17.64 3.62
C LYS A 11 -3.69 17.87 2.70
N GLU A 12 -3.69 18.98 1.98
CA GLU A 12 -4.75 19.33 1.03
C GLU A 12 -4.69 18.42 -0.20
N GLU A 13 -3.49 18.12 -0.71
CA GLU A 13 -3.33 17.22 -1.85
C GLU A 13 -3.77 15.78 -1.57
N ARG A 14 -3.51 15.28 -0.35
CA ARG A 14 -3.91 13.93 0.07
C ARG A 14 -5.42 13.77 0.14
N SER A 15 -6.11 14.83 0.56
CA SER A 15 -7.58 14.86 0.70
C SER A 15 -8.30 14.96 -0.64
N LYS A 16 -7.63 15.50 -1.67
CA LYS A 16 -8.16 15.54 -3.04
C LYS A 16 -8.26 14.13 -3.64
N HIS A 17 -9.28 13.93 -4.46
CA HIS A 17 -9.42 12.73 -5.28
C HIS A 17 -8.18 12.54 -6.18
N LYS A 18 -7.76 11.29 -6.39
CA LYS A 18 -6.51 10.94 -7.12
C LYS A 18 -6.35 11.63 -8.49
N LEU A 19 -7.45 11.88 -9.21
CA LEU A 19 -7.46 12.54 -10.52
C LEU A 19 -7.43 14.08 -10.47
N LYS A 20 -7.77 14.67 -9.31
CA LYS A 20 -7.87 16.13 -9.08
C LYS A 20 -6.68 16.71 -8.31
N ARG A 21 -5.65 15.91 -8.08
CA ARG A 21 -4.36 16.37 -7.54
C ARG A 21 -3.63 17.17 -8.61
N MET A 22 -2.67 17.98 -8.17
CA MET A 22 -1.78 18.71 -9.09
C MET A 22 -1.10 17.75 -10.06
N ILE A 23 -0.54 16.67 -9.52
CA ILE A 23 0.00 15.54 -10.28
C ILE A 23 -0.80 14.31 -9.90
N GLN A 24 -1.31 13.61 -10.91
CA GLN A 24 -2.09 12.41 -10.69
C GLN A 24 -1.19 11.28 -10.17
N SER A 25 -1.59 10.69 -9.05
CA SER A 25 -0.89 9.58 -8.42
C SER A 25 -1.88 8.54 -7.89
N PRO A 26 -1.57 7.25 -8.02
CA PRO A 26 -2.41 6.20 -7.48
C PRO A 26 -2.41 6.22 -5.93
N ASN A 27 -3.51 5.78 -5.33
CA ASN A 27 -3.61 5.58 -3.87
C ASN A 27 -3.26 4.14 -3.44
N SER A 28 -3.02 3.26 -4.42
CA SER A 28 -2.64 1.88 -4.18
C SER A 28 -1.16 1.76 -3.85
N PHE A 29 -0.78 0.69 -3.15
CA PHE A 29 0.59 0.44 -2.73
C PHE A 29 0.85 -1.07 -2.74
N PHE A 30 2.12 -1.43 -2.80
CA PHE A 30 2.58 -2.80 -2.59
C PHE A 30 3.04 -2.96 -1.15
N MET A 31 2.75 -4.10 -0.55
CA MET A 31 3.14 -4.43 0.82
C MET A 31 3.78 -5.80 0.88
N ASP A 32 4.76 -5.95 1.77
CA ASP A 32 5.42 -7.22 2.00
C ASP A 32 4.71 -7.97 3.12
N VAL A 33 4.09 -9.09 2.77
CA VAL A 33 3.42 -10.00 3.71
C VAL A 33 4.30 -11.21 3.89
N LYS A 34 4.72 -11.45 5.13
CA LYS A 34 5.41 -12.70 5.51
C LYS A 34 4.36 -13.81 5.57
N CYS A 35 4.75 -15.09 5.59
CA CYS A 35 3.82 -16.20 5.88
C CYS A 35 4.19 -16.80 7.25
N PRO A 36 3.26 -17.11 8.19
CA PRO A 36 3.70 -17.53 9.52
C PRO A 36 4.30 -18.94 9.51
N GLY A 37 3.95 -19.78 8.53
CA GLY A 37 4.46 -21.16 8.42
C GLY A 37 5.73 -21.30 7.58
N CYS A 38 6.00 -20.41 6.63
CA CYS A 38 7.08 -20.56 5.66
C CYS A 38 8.17 -19.48 5.76
N LEU A 39 7.93 -18.41 6.54
CA LEU A 39 8.79 -17.21 6.65
C LEU A 39 9.15 -16.50 5.33
N GLN A 40 8.66 -17.00 4.20
CA GLN A 40 8.80 -16.41 2.90
C GLN A 40 8.07 -15.07 2.85
N ILE A 41 8.74 -14.06 2.27
CA ILE A 41 8.16 -12.75 2.02
C ILE A 41 7.53 -12.77 0.64
N THR A 42 6.27 -12.35 0.56
CA THR A 42 5.53 -12.20 -0.69
C THR A 42 5.03 -10.78 -0.82
N THR A 43 5.22 -10.18 -2.00
CA THR A 43 4.75 -8.83 -2.32
C THR A 43 3.27 -8.92 -2.70
N VAL A 44 2.41 -8.24 -1.96
CA VAL A 44 0.95 -8.21 -2.18
C VAL A 44 0.53 -6.81 -2.58
N PHE A 45 -0.34 -6.72 -3.59
CA PHE A 45 -0.94 -5.45 -4.00
C PHE A 45 -2.11 -5.09 -3.07
N SER A 46 -2.21 -3.82 -2.66
CA SER A 46 -3.21 -3.41 -1.67
C SER A 46 -4.66 -3.55 -2.12
N HIS A 47 -4.94 -3.49 -3.42
CA HIS A 47 -6.28 -3.70 -3.99
C HIS A 47 -6.32 -4.96 -4.87
N ALA A 48 -5.71 -6.06 -4.38
CA ALA A 48 -5.67 -7.32 -5.11
C ALA A 48 -7.09 -7.83 -5.44
N GLN A 49 -7.31 -8.18 -6.71
CA GLN A 49 -8.58 -8.73 -7.22
C GLN A 49 -8.65 -10.25 -7.07
N THR A 50 -7.51 -10.92 -6.99
CA THR A 50 -7.40 -12.37 -6.83
C THR A 50 -7.02 -12.73 -5.41
N VAL A 51 -7.39 -13.93 -4.98
CA VAL A 51 -6.87 -14.50 -3.73
C VAL A 51 -5.37 -14.73 -3.90
N VAL A 52 -4.55 -14.15 -3.01
CA VAL A 52 -3.09 -14.35 -3.03
C VAL A 52 -2.73 -15.49 -2.09
N LEU A 53 -2.03 -16.47 -2.65
CA LEU A 53 -1.54 -17.64 -1.95
C LEU A 53 -0.02 -17.53 -1.76
N CYS A 54 0.48 -18.03 -0.63
CA CYS A 54 1.92 -18.20 -0.45
C CYS A 54 2.46 -19.31 -1.37
N GLY A 55 3.54 -19.04 -2.11
CA GLY A 55 4.08 -19.99 -3.10
C GLY A 55 4.59 -21.33 -2.55
N ASN A 56 4.91 -21.41 -1.24
CA ASN A 56 5.45 -22.63 -0.63
C ASN A 56 4.44 -23.41 0.23
N CYS A 57 3.53 -22.71 0.93
CA CYS A 57 2.55 -23.35 1.83
C CYS A 57 1.11 -23.30 1.30
N ASN A 58 0.84 -22.66 0.15
CA ASN A 58 -0.49 -22.46 -0.42
C ASN A 58 -1.53 -21.88 0.56
N VAL A 59 -1.07 -21.24 1.64
CA VAL A 59 -1.94 -20.58 2.62
C VAL A 59 -2.45 -19.27 2.02
N MET A 60 -3.72 -18.98 2.23
CA MET A 60 -4.33 -17.70 1.84
C MET A 60 -3.76 -16.55 2.66
N LEU A 61 -3.21 -15.55 1.97
CA LEU A 61 -2.65 -14.34 2.57
C LEU A 61 -3.66 -13.19 2.59
N CYS A 62 -4.39 -13.00 1.49
CA CYS A 62 -5.44 -11.98 1.40
C CYS A 62 -6.65 -12.45 0.59
N GLN A 63 -7.81 -11.91 0.96
CA GLN A 63 -9.06 -12.06 0.25
C GLN A 63 -9.37 -10.77 -0.53
N PRO A 64 -9.80 -10.87 -1.80
CA PRO A 64 -10.19 -9.70 -2.57
C PRO A 64 -11.46 -9.07 -1.98
N THR A 65 -11.50 -7.74 -1.97
CA THR A 65 -12.70 -6.96 -1.65
C THR A 65 -12.90 -5.90 -2.74
N GLY A 66 -14.01 -5.16 -2.70
CA GLY A 66 -14.21 -4.02 -3.61
C GLY A 66 -13.23 -2.85 -3.40
N GLY A 67 -12.39 -2.90 -2.37
CA GLY A 67 -11.39 -1.88 -2.05
C GLY A 67 -10.07 -2.52 -1.63
N LEU A 68 -9.63 -2.21 -0.42
CA LEU A 68 -8.41 -2.81 0.13
C LEU A 68 -8.60 -4.31 0.39
N ALA A 69 -7.66 -5.11 -0.07
CA ALA A 69 -7.66 -6.55 0.15
C ALA A 69 -7.64 -6.87 1.65
N ARG A 70 -8.47 -7.81 2.06
CA ARG A 70 -8.59 -8.23 3.46
C ARG A 70 -7.50 -9.25 3.76
N LEU A 71 -6.53 -8.89 4.59
CA LEU A 71 -5.52 -9.83 5.07
C LEU A 71 -6.16 -10.89 5.98
N THR A 72 -5.64 -12.11 5.94
CA THR A 72 -6.10 -13.19 6.83
C THR A 72 -5.73 -12.89 8.29
N GLU A 73 -6.54 -13.41 9.21
CA GLU A 73 -6.48 -13.07 10.65
C GLU A 73 -5.13 -13.22 11.36
N PRO A 74 -4.19 -14.12 10.97
CA PRO A 74 -2.84 -14.13 11.58
C PRO A 74 -2.09 -12.79 11.47
N TRP A 75 -2.54 -11.85 10.63
CA TRP A 75 -1.89 -10.55 10.37
C TRP A 75 -2.59 -9.36 11.00
N LYS A 76 -3.76 -9.55 11.62
CA LYS A 76 -4.48 -8.45 12.32
C LYS A 76 -3.70 -7.95 13.55
N GLY A 77 -2.70 -8.71 14.03
CA GLY A 77 -1.78 -8.36 15.10
C GLY A 77 -0.39 -7.94 14.62
N GLY A 78 -0.26 -6.77 13.98
CA GLY A 78 0.92 -5.91 14.17
C GLY A 78 2.32 -6.42 13.80
N LEU A 79 2.50 -7.25 12.77
CA LEU A 79 3.84 -7.50 12.18
C LEU A 79 3.82 -7.30 10.65
N LEU A 80 3.22 -6.20 10.20
CA LEU A 80 3.66 -5.57 8.96
C LEU A 80 5.01 -4.94 9.29
N PHE A 81 6.10 -5.62 8.96
CA PHE A 81 7.41 -5.00 9.03
C PHE A 81 7.39 -3.84 8.02
N PRO A 82 7.42 -2.57 8.47
CA PRO A 82 7.71 -1.49 7.54
C PRO A 82 9.10 -1.81 6.99
N LYS A 83 9.24 -1.95 5.67
CA LYS A 83 10.55 -2.25 5.07
C LYS A 83 11.59 -1.18 5.38
N GLU A 84 11.19 -0.04 5.95
CA GLU A 84 12.07 0.93 6.59
C GLU A 84 11.35 1.58 7.79
N GLY A 85 12.02 1.65 8.94
CA GLY A 85 11.54 2.43 10.09
C GLY A 85 11.46 3.92 9.75
N ARG A 86 10.33 4.36 9.19
CA ARG A 86 10.11 5.75 8.84
C ARG A 86 8.79 6.21 9.46
N LEU A 87 8.95 7.03 10.50
CA LEU A 87 7.93 7.95 11.02
C LEU A 87 7.05 8.48 9.88
N MET A 88 5.76 8.64 10.12
CA MET A 88 4.88 9.39 9.24
C MET A 88 5.48 10.78 8.95
N GLY A 89 6.15 10.91 7.82
CA GLY A 89 6.90 12.09 7.42
C GLY A 89 7.78 11.72 6.25
N LEU A 90 7.52 12.32 5.09
CA LEU A 90 8.16 12.03 3.79
C LEU A 90 7.78 10.65 3.22
N ALA A 91 6.54 10.59 2.73
CA ALA A 91 6.24 9.78 1.55
C ALA A 91 7.04 10.33 0.36
N ARG A 92 8.35 10.09 0.35
CA ARG A 92 9.15 10.05 -0.87
C ARG A 92 8.82 8.71 -1.51
N GLU A 93 7.95 8.79 -2.50
CA GLU A 93 8.04 8.02 -3.74
C GLU A 93 9.10 6.92 -3.71
N LEU A 94 8.69 5.70 -3.34
CA LEU A 94 8.93 4.59 -4.24
C LEU A 94 8.10 4.89 -5.48
N LYS A 95 8.64 5.83 -6.28
CA LYS A 95 8.29 5.99 -7.67
C LYS A 95 8.45 4.59 -8.24
N VAL A 96 7.40 4.17 -8.89
CA VAL A 96 7.37 3.08 -9.83
C VAL A 96 8.54 3.31 -10.81
N GLU A 97 9.73 2.79 -10.51
CA GLU A 97 10.75 2.44 -11.51
C GLU A 97 10.41 1.03 -11.99
N LEU A 98 9.22 0.87 -12.56
CA LEU A 98 8.84 -0.33 -13.31
C LEU A 98 7.67 0.06 -14.21
N ILE A 99 8.05 0.39 -15.45
CA ILE A 99 7.30 0.84 -16.64
C ILE A 99 7.25 2.36 -16.79
#